data_AF-A0A820MZQ9-F1
#
_entry.id   AF-A0A820MZQ9-F1
#
_cell.length_a   1.000
_cell.length_b   1.000
_cell.length_c   1.000
_cell.angle_alpha   90.00
_cell.angle_beta   90.00
_cell.angle_gamma   90.00
#
_symmetry.space_group_name_H-M   'P 1'
#
loop_
_entity.id
_entity.type
_entity.pdbx_description
1 polymer ?
#
loop_
_entity_poly.entity_id
_entity_poly.type
_entity_poly.pdbx_seq_one_letter_code
_entity_poly.pdbx_strand_id
1 'polypeptide(L)'
;MTDFTSVKLYIYDISHGLAAAYGSALLGKQIDGVWHTGVGVYGREYLFGSSGVSYTSPEEIHRQGLAPKPKVRDLGHTKKSLSEIQAWITEKSSTSFRGLRCE
;
A
#
# COMPACT_ATOMS: atom_id res chain seq x y z
N MET A 1 -5.77 -28.46 -7.83
CA MET A 1 -5.41 -27.98 -6.48
C MET A 1 -5.75 -26.50 -6.44
N THR A 2 -6.58 -26.07 -5.50
CA THR A 2 -6.86 -24.64 -5.30
C THR A 2 -5.74 -24.08 -4.45
N ASP A 3 -4.74 -23.50 -5.09
CA ASP A 3 -3.58 -22.96 -4.39
C ASP A 3 -3.98 -21.65 -3.71
N PHE A 4 -4.03 -21.70 -2.38
CA PHE A 4 -4.25 -20.52 -1.55
C PHE A 4 -2.96 -19.69 -1.54
N THR A 5 -3.05 -18.42 -1.92
CA THR A 5 -1.90 -17.50 -1.89
C THR A 5 -2.02 -16.56 -0.70
N SER A 6 -0.94 -16.42 0.08
CA SER A 6 -0.89 -15.49 1.21
C SER A 6 -0.96 -14.04 0.74
N VAL A 7 -1.73 -13.24 1.47
CA VAL A 7 -1.94 -11.81 1.26
C VAL A 7 -1.37 -11.07 2.46
N LYS A 8 -0.53 -10.06 2.20
CA LYS A 8 0.14 -9.26 3.23
C LYS A 8 -0.34 -7.82 3.19
N LEU A 9 -0.32 -7.15 4.33
CA LEU A 9 -0.47 -5.71 4.45
C LEU A 9 0.88 -5.10 4.80
N TYR A 10 1.36 -4.21 3.96
CA TYR A 10 2.52 -3.36 4.23
C TYR A 10 2.03 -2.06 4.83
N ILE A 11 2.60 -1.66 5.96
CA ILE A 11 2.22 -0.46 6.71
C ILE A 11 3.47 0.42 6.86
N TYR A 12 3.42 1.59 6.25
CA TYR A 12 4.47 2.59 6.25
C TYR A 12 4.07 3.76 7.15
N ASP A 13 5.01 4.25 7.96
CA ASP A 13 4.91 5.59 8.55
C ASP A 13 5.65 6.58 7.66
N ILE A 14 4.93 7.28 6.80
CA ILE A 14 5.54 8.25 5.87
C ILE A 14 6.09 9.49 6.58
N SER A 15 5.81 9.66 7.87
CA SER A 15 6.43 10.72 8.67
C SER A 15 7.81 10.34 9.21
N HIS A 16 8.27 9.10 9.03
CA HIS A 16 9.54 8.62 9.58
C HIS A 16 9.68 8.83 11.11
N GLY A 17 8.60 8.65 11.86
CA GLY A 17 8.56 8.85 13.32
C GLY A 17 8.40 10.30 13.75
N LEU A 18 8.43 11.27 12.83
CA LEU A 18 8.28 12.69 13.17
C LEU A 18 6.88 13.00 13.72
N ALA A 19 5.85 12.30 13.23
CA ALA A 19 4.49 12.45 13.77
C ALA A 19 4.44 12.07 15.25
N ALA A 20 5.06 10.96 15.64
CA ALA A 20 5.14 10.53 17.04
C ALA A 20 5.95 11.52 17.90
N ALA A 21 7.04 12.07 17.36
CA ALA A 21 7.90 13.00 18.09
C ALA A 21 7.28 14.40 18.27
N TYR A 22 6.56 14.91 17.26
CA TYR A 22 6.14 16.32 17.20
C TYR A 22 4.64 16.54 17.11
N GLY A 23 3.83 15.48 17.00
CA GLY A 23 2.38 15.58 16.78
C GLY A 23 1.66 16.46 17.78
N SER A 24 1.94 16.26 19.09
CA SER A 24 1.35 17.10 20.14
C SER A 24 1.71 18.58 20.01
N ALA A 25 2.95 18.91 19.63
CA ALA A 25 3.42 20.29 19.52
C ALA A 25 2.87 20.99 18.27
N LEU A 26 2.83 20.30 17.13
CA LEU A 26 2.44 20.89 15.84
C LEU A 26 0.93 20.87 15.59
N LEU A 27 0.24 19.81 16.05
CA LEU A 27 -1.17 19.58 15.77
C LEU A 27 -2.06 19.73 17.01
N GLY A 28 -1.47 19.97 18.18
CA GLY A 28 -2.20 19.98 19.46
C GLY A 28 -2.74 18.61 19.87
N LYS A 29 -2.33 17.54 19.18
CA LYS A 29 -2.80 16.17 19.39
C LYS A 29 -1.68 15.18 19.13
N GLN A 30 -1.50 14.24 20.06
CA GLN A 30 -0.58 13.13 19.86
C GLN A 30 -1.08 12.21 18.73
N ILE A 31 -0.21 11.95 17.76
CA ILE A 31 -0.43 10.99 16.67
C ILE A 31 0.81 10.11 16.55
N ASP A 32 0.63 8.81 16.32
CA ASP A 32 1.75 7.85 16.33
C ASP A 32 2.48 7.72 14.99
N GLY A 33 1.92 8.30 13.92
CA GLY A 33 2.43 8.11 12.57
C GLY A 33 1.49 8.71 11.53
N VAL A 34 2.03 8.92 10.33
CA VAL A 34 1.21 9.16 9.13
C VAL A 34 1.23 7.88 8.31
N TRP A 35 0.11 7.17 8.31
CA TRP A 35 0.08 5.81 7.80
C TRP A 35 -0.24 5.78 6.30
N HIS A 36 0.62 5.10 5.54
CA HIS A 36 0.33 4.66 4.17
C HIS A 36 0.40 3.14 4.12
N THR A 37 -0.46 2.51 3.33
CA THR A 37 -0.55 1.05 3.28
C THR A 37 -0.62 0.51 1.86
N GLY A 38 0.01 -0.64 1.64
CA GLY A 38 -0.08 -1.41 0.40
C GLY A 38 -0.49 -2.85 0.66
N VAL A 39 -1.17 -3.47 -0.31
CA VAL A 39 -1.58 -4.89 -0.24
C VAL A 39 -0.64 -5.74 -1.08
N GLY A 40 0.01 -6.71 -0.45
CA GLY A 40 0.93 -7.66 -1.04
C GLY A 40 0.30 -8.98 -1.44
N VAL A 41 0.44 -9.40 -2.69
CA VAL A 41 0.06 -10.75 -3.13
C VAL A 41 0.84 -11.11 -4.39
N TYR A 42 1.22 -12.38 -4.57
CA TYR A 42 2.02 -12.85 -5.72
C TYR A 42 3.33 -12.04 -5.94
N GLY A 43 4.00 -11.64 -4.86
CA GLY A 43 5.24 -10.86 -4.93
C GLY A 43 5.05 -9.41 -5.42
N ARG A 44 3.80 -8.94 -5.52
CA ARG A 44 3.46 -7.57 -5.91
C ARG A 44 2.77 -6.87 -4.75
N GLU A 45 3.17 -5.63 -4.53
CA GLU A 45 2.49 -4.71 -3.64
C GLU A 45 1.67 -3.73 -4.47
N TYR A 46 0.39 -3.66 -4.16
CA TYR A 46 -0.58 -2.76 -4.78
C TYR A 46 -0.85 -1.58 -3.86
N LEU A 47 -0.75 -0.37 -4.40
CA LEU A 47 -0.94 0.88 -3.69
C LEU A 47 -1.78 1.85 -4.51
N PHE A 48 -2.43 2.79 -3.83
CA PHE A 48 -3.23 3.82 -4.45
C PHE A 48 -2.65 5.20 -4.14
N GLY A 49 -2.40 5.98 -5.18
CA GLY A 49 -1.87 7.33 -5.08
C GLY A 49 -2.54 8.28 -6.06
N SER A 50 -1.94 9.46 -6.24
CA SER A 50 -2.45 10.49 -7.15
C SER A 50 -2.62 10.02 -8.60
N SER A 51 -1.78 9.10 -9.07
CA SER A 51 -1.87 8.52 -10.42
C SER A 51 -2.79 7.30 -10.53
N GLY A 52 -3.53 6.96 -9.46
CA GLY A 52 -4.41 5.80 -9.40
C GLY A 52 -3.76 4.58 -8.74
N VAL A 53 -4.26 3.39 -9.05
CA VAL A 53 -3.67 2.14 -8.56
C VAL A 53 -2.40 1.82 -9.34
N SER A 54 -1.30 1.64 -8.62
CA SER A 54 -0.04 1.14 -9.16
C SER A 54 0.41 -0.09 -8.38
N TYR A 55 1.38 -0.80 -8.94
CA TYR A 55 2.01 -1.91 -8.25
C TYR A 55 3.51 -1.93 -8.48
N THR A 56 4.23 -2.44 -7.50
CA THR A 56 5.68 -2.62 -7.54
C THR A 56 6.05 -3.79 -6.62
N SER A 57 7.32 -4.12 -6.47
CA SER A 57 7.74 -5.03 -5.40
C SER A 57 8.06 -4.24 -4.12
N PRO A 58 7.76 -4.78 -2.92
CA PRO A 58 8.11 -4.15 -1.65
C PRO A 58 9.60 -3.83 -1.52
N GLU A 59 10.45 -4.71 -2.09
CA GLU A 59 11.90 -4.53 -2.10
C GLU A 59 12.32 -3.31 -2.93
N GLU A 60 11.58 -3.01 -3.99
CA GLU A 60 11.86 -1.86 -4.86
C GLU A 60 11.50 -0.54 -4.17
N ILE A 61 10.37 -0.48 -3.46
CA ILE A 61 9.97 0.70 -2.67
C ILE A 61 11.07 1.05 -1.65
N HIS A 62 11.56 0.04 -0.94
CA HIS A 62 12.61 0.23 0.05
C HIS A 62 13.93 0.64 -0.60
N ARG A 63 14.33 -0.01 -1.70
CA ARG A 63 15.59 0.27 -2.40
C ARG A 63 15.64 1.70 -2.96
N GLN A 64 14.52 2.19 -3.48
CA GLN A 64 14.43 3.55 -4.04
C GLN A 64 14.34 4.64 -2.96
N GLY A 65 14.29 4.26 -1.67
CA GLY A 65 14.15 5.21 -0.57
C GLY A 65 12.81 5.96 -0.56
N LEU A 66 11.80 5.44 -1.27
CA LEU A 66 10.49 6.08 -1.39
C LEU A 66 9.66 5.96 -0.12
N ALA A 67 9.95 4.97 0.72
CA ALA A 67 9.31 4.77 2.01
C ALA A 67 10.27 4.10 3.01
N PRO A 68 10.06 4.29 4.32
CA PRO A 68 10.80 3.55 5.34
C PRO A 68 10.45 2.05 5.28
N LYS A 69 11.23 1.23 5.99
CA LYS A 69 10.93 -0.21 6.08
C LYS A 69 9.51 -0.42 6.63
N PRO A 70 8.62 -1.14 5.93
CA PRO A 70 7.26 -1.32 6.39
C PRO A 70 7.18 -2.28 7.57
N LYS A 71 6.16 -2.07 8.42
CA LYS A 71 5.63 -3.14 9.26
C LYS A 71 4.77 -4.05 8.36
N VAL A 72 5.01 -5.36 8.43
CA VAL A 72 4.28 -6.35 7.61
C VAL A 72 3.30 -7.10 8.50
N ARG A 73 2.04 -7.14 8.09
CA ARG A 73 0.97 -7.90 8.76
C ARG A 73 0.35 -8.90 7.79
N ASP A 74 0.11 -10.11 8.25
CA ASP A 74 -0.63 -11.10 7.46
C ASP A 74 -2.13 -10.73 7.41
N LEU A 75 -2.72 -10.74 6.21
CA LEU A 75 -4.15 -10.55 5.99
C LEU A 75 -4.88 -11.88 5.76
N GLY A 76 -4.13 -12.97 5.58
CA GLY A 76 -4.67 -14.30 5.34
C GLY A 76 -4.41 -14.77 3.91
N HIS A 77 -5.38 -15.46 3.31
CA HIS A 77 -5.19 -16.17 2.04
C HIS A 77 -6.30 -15.85 1.04
N THR A 78 -5.93 -15.77 -0.23
CA THR A 78 -6.87 -15.64 -1.35
C THR A 78 -6.87 -16.88 -2.23
N LYS A 79 -8.04 -17.19 -2.81
CA LYS A 79 -8.20 -18.18 -3.89
C LYS A 79 -8.12 -17.55 -5.28
N LYS A 80 -8.08 -16.21 -5.34
CA LYS A 80 -8.04 -15.49 -6.61
C LYS A 80 -6.69 -15.66 -7.28
N SER A 81 -6.70 -15.96 -8.56
CA SER A 81 -5.49 -16.00 -9.38
C SER A 81 -4.92 -14.59 -9.56
N LEU A 82 -3.66 -14.50 -9.96
CA LEU A 82 -3.05 -13.23 -10.34
C LEU A 82 -3.84 -12.52 -11.45
N SER A 83 -4.33 -13.27 -12.45
CA SER A 83 -5.10 -12.70 -13.57
C SER A 83 -6.46 -12.16 -13.14
N GLU A 84 -7.16 -12.84 -12.22
CA GLU A 84 -8.42 -12.33 -11.66
C GLU A 84 -8.21 -11.04 -10.88
N ILE A 85 -7.14 -10.97 -10.08
CA ILE A 85 -6.78 -9.77 -9.31
C ILE A 85 -6.42 -8.62 -10.26
N GLN A 86 -5.61 -8.88 -11.29
CA GLN A 86 -5.25 -7.86 -12.28
C GLN A 86 -6.47 -7.35 -13.05
N ALA A 87 -7.36 -8.23 -13.49
CA ALA A 87 -8.58 -7.84 -14.19
C ALA A 87 -9.46 -6.94 -13.30
N TRP A 88 -9.62 -7.31 -12.03
CA TRP A 88 -10.35 -6.49 -11.06
C TRP A 88 -9.70 -5.12 -10.87
N ILE A 89 -8.37 -5.06 -10.74
CA ILE A 89 -7.65 -3.78 -10.60
C ILE A 89 -7.83 -2.93 -11.84
N THR A 90 -7.69 -3.49 -13.05
CA THR A 90 -7.90 -2.76 -14.31
C THR A 90 -9.31 -2.17 -14.38
N GLU A 91 -10.34 -2.96 -14.05
CA GLU A 91 -11.72 -2.49 -13.98
C GLU A 91 -11.88 -1.34 -12.98
N LYS A 92 -11.32 -1.49 -11.78
CA LYS A 92 -11.44 -0.50 -10.68
C LYS A 92 -10.64 0.77 -10.92
N SER A 93 -9.46 0.68 -11.51
CA SER A 93 -8.67 1.82 -11.96
C SER A 93 -9.39 2.62 -13.04
N SER A 94 -10.26 1.97 -13.82
CA SER A 94 -11.08 2.63 -14.83
C SER A 94 -12.39 3.21 -14.28
N THR A 95 -12.70 3.06 -13.00
CA THR A 95 -13.98 3.48 -12.41
C THR A 95 -13.78 4.31 -11.15
N SER A 96 -13.64 3.66 -9.99
CA SER A 96 -13.63 4.29 -8.66
C SER A 96 -12.23 4.65 -8.16
N PHE A 97 -11.18 4.06 -8.71
CA PHE A 97 -9.79 4.28 -8.29
C PHE A 97 -8.94 4.88 -9.42
N ARG A 98 -9.51 5.87 -10.09
CA ARG A 98 -8.82 6.66 -11.12
C ARG A 98 -7.83 7.62 -10.46
N GLY A 99 -6.67 7.81 -11.11
CA GLY A 99 -5.79 8.92 -10.78
C GLY A 99 -6.43 10.27 -11.11
N LEU A 100 -5.95 11.32 -10.46
CA LEU A 100 -6.27 12.69 -10.82
C LEU A 100 -5.84 12.93 -12.27
N ARG A 101 -6.81 13.26 -13.14
CA ARG A 101 -6.50 13.82 -14.45
C ARG A 101 -6.12 15.28 -14.22
N CYS A 102 -4.94 15.70 -14.64
CA CYS A 102 -4.67 17.11 -14.85
C CYS A 102 -5.52 17.52 -16.07
N GLU A 103 -6.56 18.33 -15.85
CA GLU A 103 -7.16 19.16 -16.88
C GLU A 103 -6.37 20.47 -17.01
#